data_AF-A0A087AM57-F1
#
_entry.id   AF-A0A087AM57-F1
#
_cell.length_a   1.000
_cell.length_b   1.000
_cell.length_c   1.000
_cell.angle_alpha   90.00
_cell.angle_beta   90.00
_cell.angle_gamma   90.00
#
_symmetry.space_group_name_H-M   'P 1'
#
loop_
_entity.id
_entity.type
_entity.pdbx_description
1 polymer ?
#
loop_
_entity_poly.entity_id
_entity_poly.type
_entity_poly.pdbx_seq_one_letter_code
_entity_poly.pdbx_strand_id
1 'polypeptide(L)'
;MFYKHHFTVVIDHDTAQDFRNKCAEFKVRTGHALRCLLQPPSIDELYKGDRLDFDGIPRLPGERLIGGENPDRLTVNLTPAMYDVFTRYAIAREYSRSELARMRVFEATRTQYFEELIGPTTWTLEIKCRTMLEQIGAPAHKETCTRCDR
;
A
#
# COMPACT_ATOMS: atom_id res chain seq x y z
N MET A 1 -12.71 1.83 14.71
CA MET A 1 -12.11 1.77 13.36
C MET A 1 -12.79 0.64 12.59
N PHE A 2 -13.40 0.94 11.45
CA PHE A 2 -14.10 -0.06 10.63
C PHE A 2 -13.27 -0.38 9.39
N TYR A 3 -12.92 -1.65 9.20
CA TYR A 3 -12.34 -2.11 7.95
C TYR A 3 -13.46 -2.41 6.96
N LYS A 4 -13.38 -1.82 5.78
CA LYS A 4 -14.44 -1.91 4.77
C LYS A 4 -13.97 -2.62 3.50
N HIS A 5 -12.66 -2.70 3.29
CA HIS A 5 -12.07 -3.26 2.08
C HIS A 5 -11.23 -4.48 2.42
N HIS A 6 -11.59 -5.62 1.84
CA HIS A 6 -10.77 -6.84 1.87
C HIS A 6 -9.86 -6.86 0.64
N PHE A 7 -8.57 -7.10 0.84
CA PHE A 7 -7.59 -7.22 -0.23
C PHE A 7 -6.74 -8.48 -0.03
N THR A 8 -6.48 -9.18 -1.14
CA THR A 8 -5.70 -10.42 -1.16
C THR A 8 -4.50 -10.22 -2.06
N VAL A 9 -3.30 -10.39 -1.49
CA VAL A 9 -2.06 -10.53 -2.25
C VAL A 9 -1.92 -11.99 -2.64
N VAL A 10 -1.80 -12.26 -3.94
CA VAL A 10 -1.46 -13.58 -4.46
C VAL A 10 -0.02 -13.50 -4.96
N ILE A 11 0.86 -14.30 -4.37
CA ILE A 11 2.31 -14.35 -4.61
C ILE A 11 2.78 -15.81 -4.50
N ASP A 12 3.94 -16.15 -5.05
CA ASP A 12 4.48 -17.51 -4.96
C ASP A 12 4.57 -18.02 -3.51
N HIS A 13 4.46 -19.35 -3.38
CA HIS A 13 4.43 -20.04 -2.10
C HIS A 13 5.61 -19.68 -1.19
N ASP A 14 6.82 -19.72 -1.75
CA ASP A 14 8.07 -19.52 -0.99
C ASP A 14 8.11 -18.10 -0.43
N THR A 15 7.81 -17.09 -1.26
CA THR A 15 7.77 -15.70 -0.80
C THR A 15 6.65 -15.47 0.23
N ALA A 16 5.47 -16.08 0.04
CA ALA A 16 4.39 -16.00 1.02
C ALA A 16 4.80 -16.63 2.37
N GLN A 17 5.51 -17.75 2.34
CA GLN A 17 5.97 -18.45 3.54
C GLN A 17 7.10 -17.70 4.23
N ASP A 18 8.09 -17.18 3.49
CA ASP A 18 9.16 -16.33 4.01
C ASP A 18 8.60 -15.09 4.71
N PHE A 19 7.58 -14.47 4.10
CA PHE A 19 6.91 -13.34 4.70
C PHE A 19 6.21 -13.70 6.01
N ARG A 20 5.54 -14.86 6.09
CA ARG A 20 4.92 -15.34 7.33
C ARG A 20 5.97 -15.65 8.40
N ASN A 21 7.06 -16.31 8.03
CA ASN A 21 8.18 -16.62 8.92
C ASN A 21 8.77 -15.34 9.52
N LYS A 22 9.00 -14.33 8.67
CA LYS A 22 9.46 -13.02 9.11
C LYS A 22 8.46 -12.32 10.02
N CYS A 23 7.17 -12.36 9.71
CA CYS A 23 6.15 -11.84 10.63
C CYS A 23 6.19 -12.55 12.00
N ALA A 24 6.41 -13.87 12.02
CA ALA A 24 6.49 -14.64 13.26
C ALA A 24 7.74 -14.29 14.09
N GLU A 25 8.89 -14.08 13.45
CA GLU A 25 10.13 -13.63 14.09
C GLU A 25 9.92 -12.34 14.90
N PHE A 26 9.22 -11.37 14.31
CA PHE A 26 8.89 -10.09 14.95
C PHE A 26 7.57 -10.11 15.73
N LYS A 27 6.98 -11.30 15.95
CA LYS A 27 5.73 -11.52 16.71
C LYS A 27 4.58 -10.62 16.24
N VAL A 28 4.49 -10.36 14.93
CA VAL A 28 3.47 -9.50 14.33
C VAL A 28 2.49 -10.32 13.50
N ARG A 29 1.23 -9.90 13.46
CA ARG A 29 0.24 -10.52 12.58
C ARG A 29 0.50 -10.10 11.13
N THR A 30 0.48 -11.05 10.19
CA THR A 30 0.65 -10.81 8.75
C THR A 30 -0.27 -9.70 8.23
N GLY A 31 -1.54 -9.69 8.63
CA GLY A 31 -2.48 -8.64 8.23
C GLY A 31 -2.13 -7.25 8.77
N HIS A 32 -1.42 -7.13 9.89
CA HIS A 32 -0.91 -5.83 10.36
C HIS A 32 0.32 -5.42 9.55
N ALA A 33 1.29 -6.32 9.36
CA ALA A 33 2.47 -6.04 8.53
C ALA A 33 2.08 -5.59 7.12
N LEU A 34 1.09 -6.25 6.49
CA LEU A 34 0.56 -5.83 5.19
C LEU A 34 -0.03 -4.42 5.23
N ARG A 35 -0.75 -4.02 6.29
CA ARG A 35 -1.26 -2.63 6.37
C ARG A 35 -0.11 -1.65 6.32
N CYS A 36 0.95 -1.89 7.08
CA CYS A 36 2.11 -0.99 7.12
C CYS A 36 2.83 -0.94 5.75
N LEU A 37 3.06 -2.10 5.13
CA LEU A 37 3.82 -2.20 3.88
C LEU A 37 3.14 -1.59 2.66
N LEU A 38 1.80 -1.64 2.62
CA LEU A 38 0.99 -1.12 1.52
C LEU A 38 0.80 0.39 1.58
N GLN A 39 1.17 1.05 2.68
CA GLN A 39 1.14 2.51 2.77
C GLN A 39 2.46 3.11 2.29
N PRO A 40 2.44 4.26 1.61
CA PRO A 40 3.66 4.96 1.24
C PRO A 40 4.39 5.51 2.48
N PRO A 41 5.73 5.66 2.40
CA PRO A 41 6.52 6.24 3.48
C PRO A 41 6.19 7.72 3.72
N SER A 42 5.93 8.51 2.68
CA SER A 42 5.53 9.93 2.77
C SER A 42 4.46 10.29 1.73
N ILE A 43 3.92 11.51 1.83
CA ILE A 43 2.94 12.03 0.88
C ILE A 43 3.56 12.33 -0.49
N ASP A 44 4.88 12.57 -0.55
CA ASP A 44 5.61 12.85 -1.80
C ASP A 44 5.52 11.71 -2.81
N GLU A 45 5.38 10.48 -2.32
CA GLU A 45 5.16 9.27 -3.13
C GLU A 45 3.77 9.24 -3.79
N LEU A 46 2.85 10.14 -3.40
CA LEU A 46 1.50 10.26 -3.95
C LEU A 46 1.38 11.36 -5.01
N TYR A 47 2.22 12.40 -4.96
CA TYR A 47 2.13 13.58 -5.84
C TYR A 47 2.58 13.36 -7.28
N LYS A 48 3.16 12.19 -7.62
CA LYS A 48 3.45 11.83 -9.02
C LYS A 48 2.20 11.36 -9.81
N GLY A 49 1.07 11.14 -9.13
CA GLY A 49 -0.14 10.53 -9.68
C GLY A 49 -1.21 11.48 -10.25
N ASP A 50 -0.85 12.70 -10.68
CA ASP A 50 -1.80 13.73 -11.15
C ASP A 50 -2.44 13.47 -12.52
N ARG A 51 -2.18 12.30 -13.14
CA ARG A 51 -2.83 11.86 -14.38
C ARG A 51 -3.54 10.54 -14.17
N LEU A 52 -4.85 10.60 -14.05
CA LEU A 52 -5.76 9.45 -14.03
C LEU A 52 -6.03 9.00 -15.48
N ASP A 53 -5.01 8.48 -16.13
CA ASP A 53 -5.07 7.98 -17.50
C ASP A 53 -4.69 6.50 -17.41
N PHE A 54 -5.66 5.62 -17.17
CA PHE A 54 -5.42 4.17 -17.07
C PHE A 54 -5.17 3.50 -18.43
N ASP A 55 -5.15 4.28 -19.52
CA ASP A 55 -4.89 3.84 -20.88
C ASP A 55 -3.38 3.79 -21.13
N GLY A 56 -2.73 2.70 -20.70
CA GLY A 56 -1.33 2.46 -21.06
C GLY A 56 -0.50 1.64 -20.08
N ILE A 57 -1.02 1.34 -18.88
CA ILE A 57 -0.28 0.53 -17.90
C ILE A 57 -0.17 -0.91 -18.42
N PRO A 58 1.06 -1.43 -18.69
CA PRO A 58 1.24 -2.82 -19.08
C PRO A 58 0.77 -3.72 -17.94
N ARG A 59 -0.29 -4.50 -18.19
CA ARG A 59 -0.72 -5.53 -17.24
C ARG A 59 0.27 -6.68 -17.34
N LEU A 60 1.09 -6.91 -16.32
CA LEU A 60 1.88 -8.14 -16.27
C LEU A 60 0.92 -9.33 -16.32
N PRO A 61 1.25 -10.42 -17.05
CA PRO A 61 0.37 -11.58 -17.15
C PRO A 61 0.07 -12.09 -15.74
N GLY A 62 -1.19 -12.03 -15.34
CA GLY A 62 -1.63 -12.66 -14.10
C GLY A 62 -1.47 -14.17 -14.26
N GLU A 63 -0.53 -14.76 -13.52
CA GLU A 63 -0.46 -16.21 -13.40
C GLU A 63 -1.81 -16.73 -12.89
N ARG A 64 -2.44 -17.59 -13.69
CA ARG A 64 -3.66 -18.30 -13.32
C ARG A 64 -3.29 -19.34 -12.26
N LEU A 65 -3.67 -19.13 -11.01
CA LEU A 65 -3.50 -20.12 -9.95
C LEU A 65 -4.84 -20.73 -9.54
N ILE A 66 -4.95 -22.04 -9.76
CA ILE A 66 -6.08 -22.94 -9.50
C ILE A 66 -6.24 -23.17 -7.98
N GLY A 67 -7.45 -23.54 -7.55
CA GLY A 67 -7.95 -23.44 -6.17
C GLY A 67 -7.48 -24.51 -5.16
N GLY A 68 -7.69 -24.15 -3.90
CA GLY A 68 -7.31 -24.83 -2.65
C GLY A 68 -7.19 -23.76 -1.56
N GLU A 69 -7.23 -24.08 -0.25
CA GLU A 69 -6.80 -23.13 0.79
C GLU A 69 -5.37 -22.72 0.47
N ASN A 70 -5.23 -21.54 -0.11
CA ASN A 70 -4.12 -21.29 -1.01
C ASN A 70 -2.96 -20.71 -0.19
N PRO A 71 -1.86 -21.45 0.05
CA PRO A 71 -0.74 -20.97 0.84
C PRO A 71 -0.03 -19.76 0.18
N ASP A 72 -0.39 -19.45 -1.05
CA ASP A 72 0.10 -18.35 -1.88
C ASP A 72 -0.66 -17.04 -1.60
N ARG A 73 -1.63 -17.06 -0.69
CA ARG A 73 -2.50 -15.91 -0.37
C ARG A 73 -2.16 -15.27 0.96
N LEU A 74 -2.00 -13.95 0.93
CA LEU A 74 -1.89 -13.10 2.10
C LEU A 74 -3.05 -12.11 2.08
N THR A 75 -3.87 -12.10 3.13
CA THR A 75 -5.07 -11.25 3.17
C THR A 75 -4.95 -10.12 4.17
N VAL A 76 -5.55 -8.98 3.84
CA VAL A 76 -5.58 -7.80 4.69
C VAL A 76 -6.92 -7.09 4.58
N ASN A 77 -7.40 -6.63 5.74
CA ASN A 77 -8.55 -5.75 5.81
C ASN A 77 -8.07 -4.31 5.99
N LEU A 78 -8.47 -3.43 5.07
CA LEU A 78 -8.10 -2.02 5.03
C LEU A 78 -9.30 -1.15 5.41
N THR A 79 -9.00 -0.05 6.09
CA THR A 79 -9.97 1.04 6.25
C THR A 79 -10.14 1.79 4.93
N PRO A 80 -11.18 2.61 4.77
CA PRO A 80 -11.33 3.45 3.58
C PRO A 80 -10.09 4.32 3.30
N ALA A 81 -9.54 4.98 4.32
CA ALA A 81 -8.38 5.85 4.14
C ALA A 81 -7.12 5.09 3.68
N MET A 82 -6.83 3.93 4.28
CA MET A 82 -5.71 3.08 3.85
C MET A 82 -5.91 2.55 2.42
N TYR A 83 -7.14 2.20 2.05
CA TYR A 83 -7.43 1.69 0.71
C TYR A 83 -7.25 2.76 -0.37
N ASP A 84 -7.70 3.99 -0.11
CA ASP A 84 -7.58 5.10 -1.04
C ASP A 84 -6.12 5.54 -1.21
N VAL A 85 -5.37 5.65 -0.10
CA VAL A 85 -3.93 5.94 -0.13
C VAL A 85 -3.16 4.85 -0.87
N PHE A 86 -3.41 3.57 -0.57
CA PHE A 86 -2.80 2.46 -1.28
C PHE A 86 -3.10 2.50 -2.78
N THR A 87 -4.34 2.84 -3.16
CA THR A 87 -4.73 2.95 -4.57
C THR A 87 -3.97 4.09 -5.26
N ARG A 88 -3.89 5.28 -4.64
CA ARG A 88 -3.11 6.41 -5.16
C ARG A 88 -1.63 6.09 -5.24
N TYR A 89 -1.09 5.37 -4.26
CA TYR A 89 0.31 4.95 -4.26
C TYR A 89 0.62 4.00 -5.41
N ALA A 90 -0.25 3.02 -5.67
CA ALA A 90 -0.11 2.14 -6.83
C ALA A 90 -0.12 2.93 -8.15
N ILE A 91 -1.04 3.88 -8.30
CA ILE A 91 -1.15 4.76 -9.48
C ILE A 91 0.12 5.60 -9.66
N ALA A 92 0.58 6.28 -8.61
CA ALA A 92 1.78 7.13 -8.65
C ALA A 92 3.07 6.35 -8.97
N ARG A 93 3.06 5.03 -8.75
CA ARG A 93 4.15 4.11 -9.07
C ARG A 93 3.95 3.37 -10.40
N GLU A 94 2.88 3.70 -11.15
CA GLU A 94 2.52 3.06 -12.42
C GLU A 94 2.32 1.54 -12.32
N TYR A 95 1.83 1.08 -11.15
CA TYR A 95 1.52 -0.33 -10.91
C TYR A 95 0.03 -0.54 -10.68
N SER A 96 -0.46 -1.75 -10.96
CA SER A 96 -1.67 -2.23 -10.29
C SER A 96 -1.40 -2.42 -8.79
N ARG A 97 -2.46 -2.35 -7.98
CA ARG A 97 -2.38 -2.65 -6.55
C ARG A 97 -1.76 -4.01 -6.26
N SER A 98 -2.10 -5.03 -7.06
CA SER A 98 -1.58 -6.38 -6.88
C SER A 98 -0.07 -6.45 -7.14
N GLU A 99 0.43 -5.75 -8.16
CA GLU A 99 1.86 -5.68 -8.46
C GLU A 99 2.62 -4.96 -7.36
N LEU A 100 2.15 -3.78 -6.95
CA LEU A 100 2.74 -3.04 -5.85
C LEU A 100 2.75 -3.91 -4.58
N ALA A 101 1.64 -4.56 -4.24
CA ALA A 101 1.57 -5.41 -3.06
C ALA A 101 2.58 -6.57 -3.08
N ARG A 102 2.70 -7.27 -4.22
CA ARG A 102 3.70 -8.34 -4.38
C ARG A 102 5.13 -7.82 -4.19
N MET A 103 5.44 -6.69 -4.84
CA MET A 103 6.76 -6.07 -4.71
C MET A 103 7.07 -5.69 -3.26
N ARG A 104 6.12 -5.05 -2.57
CA ARG A 104 6.30 -4.65 -1.16
C ARG A 104 6.48 -5.85 -0.23
N VAL A 105 5.76 -6.95 -0.48
CA VAL A 105 5.96 -8.21 0.28
C VAL A 105 7.35 -8.79 0.03
N PHE A 106 7.78 -8.88 -1.23
CA PHE A 106 9.11 -9.40 -1.59
C PHE A 106 10.26 -8.52 -1.06
N GLU A 107 10.15 -7.20 -1.16
CA GLU A 107 11.12 -6.27 -0.55
C GLU A 107 11.18 -6.45 0.97
N ALA A 108 10.03 -6.68 1.60
CA ALA A 108 9.95 -6.90 3.03
C ALA A 108 10.62 -8.20 3.48
N THR A 109 10.61 -9.28 2.69
CA THR A 109 11.34 -10.51 3.07
C THR A 109 12.85 -10.28 3.07
N ARG A 110 13.35 -9.38 2.22
CA ARG A 110 14.78 -9.10 2.04
C ARG A 110 15.34 -7.95 2.89
N THR A 111 14.50 -7.05 3.39
CA THR A 111 14.97 -5.87 4.14
C THR A 111 15.44 -6.21 5.56
N GLN A 112 16.51 -5.57 6.03
CA GLN A 112 16.96 -5.65 7.42
C GLN A 112 16.17 -4.74 8.37
N TYR A 113 15.45 -3.74 7.82
CA TYR A 113 14.71 -2.73 8.59
C TYR A 113 13.23 -3.10 8.73
N PHE A 114 12.91 -4.39 8.85
CA PHE A 114 11.52 -4.86 8.87
C PHE A 114 10.76 -4.33 10.09
N GLU A 115 11.41 -4.25 11.25
CA GLU A 115 10.83 -3.71 12.49
C GLU A 115 10.34 -2.27 12.33
N GLU A 116 11.13 -1.41 11.68
CA GLU A 116 10.77 -0.01 11.42
C GLU A 116 9.53 0.09 10.51
N LEU A 117 9.42 -0.81 9.53
CA LEU A 117 8.27 -0.85 8.63
C LEU A 117 6.98 -1.24 9.37
N ILE A 118 7.05 -2.16 10.34
CA ILE A 118 5.86 -2.66 11.07
C ILE A 118 5.57 -1.91 12.37
N GLY A 119 6.46 -1.03 12.82
CA GLY A 119 6.32 -0.30 14.08
C GLY A 119 5.05 0.56 14.23
N PRO A 120 4.52 1.21 13.18
CA PRO A 120 3.32 2.03 13.32
C PRO A 120 2.09 1.23 13.74
N THR A 121 1.39 1.67 14.78
CA THR A 121 0.11 1.06 15.14
C THR A 121 -0.93 1.25 14.03
N THR A 122 -1.93 0.37 13.97
CA THR A 122 -3.04 0.50 13.02
C THR A 122 -3.72 1.87 13.11
N TRP A 123 -3.91 2.39 14.33
CA TRP A 123 -4.50 3.71 14.55
C TRP A 123 -3.62 4.83 13.99
N THR A 124 -2.31 4.77 14.23
CA THR A 124 -1.33 5.72 13.69
C THR A 124 -1.34 5.71 12.16
N LEU A 125 -1.41 4.53 11.53
CA LEU A 125 -1.50 4.40 10.08
C LEU A 125 -2.76 5.05 9.51
N GLU A 126 -3.90 4.88 10.16
CA GLU A 126 -5.16 5.49 9.73
C GLU A 126 -5.12 7.01 9.78
N ILE A 127 -4.64 7.58 10.89
CA ILE A 127 -4.48 9.02 11.02
C ILE A 127 -3.55 9.52 9.91
N LYS A 128 -2.40 8.87 9.72
CA LYS A 128 -1.45 9.21 8.65
C LYS A 128 -2.11 9.19 7.28
N CYS A 129 -2.88 8.15 6.96
CA CYS A 129 -3.56 8.05 5.66
C CYS A 129 -4.63 9.15 5.48
N ARG A 130 -5.40 9.47 6.53
CA ARG A 130 -6.39 10.56 6.49
C ARG A 130 -5.71 11.90 6.25
N THR A 131 -4.65 12.19 6.99
CA THR A 131 -3.87 13.42 6.82
C THR A 131 -3.28 13.54 5.41
N MET A 132 -2.78 12.44 4.83
CA MET A 132 -2.31 12.44 3.44
C MET A 132 -3.42 12.78 2.45
N LEU A 133 -4.61 12.18 2.61
CA LEU A 133 -5.75 12.45 1.73
C LEU A 133 -6.26 13.89 1.87
N GLU A 134 -6.30 14.43 3.08
CA GLU A 134 -6.65 15.82 3.36
C GLU A 134 -5.68 16.78 2.68
N GLN A 135 -4.37 16.50 2.74
CA GLN A 135 -3.34 17.33 2.10
C GLN A 135 -3.38 17.27 0.56
N ILE A 136 -3.73 16.13 -0.03
CA ILE A 136 -3.93 16.02 -1.49
C ILE A 136 -5.23 16.71 -1.92
N GLY A 137 -6.28 16.62 -1.10
CA GLY A 137 -7.58 17.26 -1.36
C GLY A 137 -7.62 18.76 -1.03
N ALA A 138 -6.61 19.28 -0.34
CA ALA A 138 -6.51 20.69 -0.05
C ALA A 138 -6.37 21.49 -1.36
N PRO A 139 -7.14 22.58 -1.55
CA PRO A 139 -6.95 23.44 -2.71
C PRO A 139 -5.49 23.89 -2.75
N ALA A 140 -4.81 23.61 -3.87
CA ALA A 140 -3.48 24.14 -4.12
C ALA A 140 -3.53 25.64 -3.82
N HIS A 141 -2.55 26.11 -3.07
CA HIS A 141 -2.34 27.45 -2.53
C HIS A 141 -2.21 28.53 -3.64
N LYS A 142 -3.13 28.57 -4.62
CA LYS A 142 -3.31 29.61 -5.63
C LYS A 142 -4.14 30.78 -5.09
N GLU A 143 -4.87 30.60 -4.00
CA GLU A 143 -5.73 31.66 -3.42
C GLU A 143 -5.04 32.54 -2.36
N THR A 144 -3.85 32.16 -1.89
CA THR A 144 -3.14 32.87 -0.81
C THR A 144 -1.84 33.53 -1.25
N CYS A 145 -1.52 33.52 -2.54
CA CYS A 145 -0.44 34.34 -3.10
C CYS A 145 -0.98 35.70 -3.55
N THR A 146 -0.90 36.71 -2.68
CA THR A 146 -1.19 38.12 -3.01
C THR A 146 -0.23 38.75 -4.03
N ARG A 147 0.66 37.96 -4.65
CA ARG A 147 1.63 38.39 -5.67
C ARG A 147 1.43 37.77 -7.06
N CYS A 148 0.44 36.90 -7.25
CA CYS A 148 0.23 36.27 -8.56
C CYS A 148 -0.65 37.07 -9.54
N ASP A 149 -1.15 38.25 -9.15
CA ASP A 149 -1.85 39.20 -10.04
C ASP A 149 -1.02 40.46 -10.36
N ARG A 150 0.31 40.33 -10.46
CA ARG A 150 1.18 41.41 -11.00
C ARG A 150 2.08 40.90 -12.10
#